data_AF-A0A2V8CF79-F1
#
_entry.id   AF-A0A2V8CF79-F1
#
_cell.length_a   1.000
_cell.length_b   1.000
_cell.length_c   1.000
_cell.angle_alpha   90.00
_cell.angle_beta   90.00
_cell.angle_gamma   90.00
#
_symmetry.space_group_name_H-M   'P 1'
#
loop_
_entity.id
_entity.type
_entity.pdbx_description
1 polymer ?
#
loop_
_entity_poly.entity_id
_entity_poly.type
_entity_poly.pdbx_seq_one_letter_code
_entity_poly.pdbx_strand_id
1 'polypeptide(L)'
;FCGEPIPLPVPVLTPVLQQYCEALAVGGAGDAAARIGDAIRSGQIEPASLLAASLARNQTAIRTGASHRGLAPDLVWLVAELAVSPFVHLLQRMLFSHPTDDRLLSALEAWNHGYCPACGSWPAVAEVVSGHRTLRCSFCSCGWELAAYACIYCGESGEKFVTAAPDDERKDRRVEVCSSCGGYLKTVDLPELSPFPLLSISDIETTDLDLAAMEHGYQRPALKDFSLGR
;
A
#
# COMPACT_ATOMS: atom_id res chain seq x y z
N PHE A 1 8.24 -22.94 -1.84
CA PHE A 1 9.46 -22.11 -1.96
C PHE A 1 9.61 -21.26 -0.71
N CYS A 2 10.31 -21.76 0.32
CA CYS A 2 10.84 -20.90 1.37
C CYS A 2 12.10 -20.27 0.80
N GLY A 3 11.94 -19.13 0.11
CA GLY A 3 13.07 -18.34 -0.36
C GLY A 3 13.91 -17.85 0.81
N GLU A 4 15.20 -17.69 0.58
CA GLU A 4 16.09 -16.99 1.50
C GLU A 4 15.50 -15.62 1.83
N PRO A 5 15.46 -15.20 3.11
CA PRO A 5 14.87 -13.92 3.48
C PRO A 5 15.58 -12.79 2.75
N ILE A 6 14.81 -11.88 2.15
CA ILE A 6 15.36 -10.71 1.47
C ILE A 6 16.19 -9.91 2.49
N PRO A 7 17.49 -9.71 2.25
CA PRO A 7 18.35 -9.05 3.22
C PRO A 7 17.96 -7.58 3.36
N LEU A 8 17.42 -7.21 4.52
CA LEU A 8 17.10 -5.83 4.85
C LEU A 8 18.34 -5.08 5.32
N PRO A 9 18.59 -3.84 4.84
CA PRO A 9 19.68 -3.00 5.33
C PRO A 9 19.32 -2.37 6.69
N VAL A 10 19.11 -3.20 7.71
CA VAL A 10 18.66 -2.79 9.05
C VAL A 10 19.50 -1.64 9.65
N PRO A 11 20.84 -1.62 9.55
CA PRO A 11 21.64 -0.50 10.06
C PRO A 11 21.33 0.85 9.39
N VAL A 12 20.87 0.83 8.14
CA VAL A 12 20.49 2.04 7.37
C VAL A 12 19.06 2.46 7.70
N LEU A 13 18.15 1.50 7.88
CA LEU A 13 16.73 1.78 8.11
C LEU A 13 16.39 2.09 9.58
N THR A 14 17.19 1.61 10.53
CA THR A 14 16.93 1.83 11.97
C THR A 14 16.94 3.33 12.35
N PRO A 15 17.91 4.15 11.92
CA PRO A 15 17.87 5.59 12.14
C PRO A 15 16.65 6.27 11.49
N VAL A 16 16.19 5.75 10.34
CA VAL A 16 15.02 6.29 9.62
C VAL A 16 13.73 6.07 10.42
N LEU A 17 13.57 4.92 11.10
CA LEU A 17 12.44 4.71 12.01
C LEU A 17 12.37 5.79 13.09
N GLN A 18 13.52 6.17 13.67
CA GLN A 18 13.60 7.21 14.69
C GLN A 18 13.22 8.59 14.12
N GLN A 19 13.77 8.94 12.96
CA GLN A 19 13.44 10.18 12.28
C GLN A 19 11.94 10.31 11.98
N TYR A 20 11.28 9.23 11.54
CA TYR A 20 9.83 9.25 11.32
C TYR A 20 9.04 9.36 12.63
N CYS A 21 9.46 8.69 13.71
CA CYS A 21 8.82 8.87 15.02
C CYS A 21 8.90 10.33 15.49
N GLU A 22 10.06 10.98 15.34
CA GLU A 22 10.27 12.39 15.69
C GLU A 22 9.42 13.32 14.82
N ALA A 23 9.45 13.13 13.49
CA ALA A 23 8.68 13.93 12.56
C ALA A 23 7.17 13.80 12.80
N LEU A 24 6.66 12.59 13.06
CA LEU A 24 5.25 12.37 13.36
C LEU A 24 4.85 12.94 14.73
N ALA A 25 5.74 12.87 15.73
CA ALA A 25 5.49 13.47 17.03
C ALA A 25 5.28 14.99 16.91
N VAL A 26 6.15 15.67 16.16
CA VAL A 26 6.04 17.11 15.87
C VAL A 26 4.84 17.41 14.96
N GLY A 27 4.53 16.50 14.02
CA GLY A 27 3.47 16.64 13.02
C GLY A 27 2.05 16.32 13.49
N GLY A 28 1.84 16.17 14.81
CA GLY A 28 0.51 16.02 15.41
C GLY A 28 0.20 14.66 16.03
N ALA A 29 1.00 13.62 15.78
CA ALA A 29 0.85 12.33 16.46
C ALA A 29 1.36 12.37 17.92
N GLY A 30 2.11 13.41 18.29
CA GLY A 30 2.50 13.73 19.66
C GLY A 30 3.13 12.56 20.43
N ASP A 31 2.69 12.37 21.67
CA ASP A 31 3.21 11.34 22.58
C ASP A 31 3.07 9.92 22.03
N ALA A 32 2.07 9.65 21.17
CA ALA A 32 1.89 8.34 20.59
C ALA A 32 3.09 7.96 19.69
N ALA A 33 3.61 8.90 18.90
CA ALA A 33 4.80 8.68 18.09
C ALA A 33 6.09 8.67 18.92
N ALA A 34 6.20 9.56 19.91
CA ALA A 34 7.35 9.61 20.81
C ALA A 34 7.56 8.29 21.57
N ARG A 35 6.47 7.69 22.08
CA ARG A 35 6.49 6.39 22.77
C ARG A 35 6.94 5.25 21.86
N ILE A 36 6.65 5.30 20.56
CA ILE A 36 7.14 4.29 19.60
C ILE A 36 8.65 4.44 19.41
N GLY A 37 9.14 5.68 19.27
CA GLY A 37 10.57 5.97 19.20
C GLY A 37 11.32 5.46 20.44
N ASP A 38 10.78 5.70 21.64
CA ASP A 38 11.29 5.18 22.92
C ASP A 38 11.30 3.65 22.99
N ALA A 39 10.21 3.01 22.54
CA ALA A 39 10.11 1.55 22.52
C ALA A 39 11.18 0.92 21.60
N ILE A 40 11.49 1.57 20.48
CA ILE A 40 12.56 1.14 19.57
C ILE A 40 13.94 1.38 20.22
N ARG A 41 14.20 2.54 20.82
CA ARG A 41 15.49 2.85 21.47
C ARG A 41 15.80 1.96 22.67
N SER A 42 14.79 1.67 23.47
CA SER A 42 14.91 0.82 24.66
C SER A 42 14.94 -0.68 24.34
N GLY A 43 14.78 -1.07 23.07
CA GLY A 43 14.77 -2.47 22.64
C GLY A 43 13.47 -3.22 22.90
N GLN A 44 12.41 -2.56 23.37
CA GLN A 44 11.08 -3.16 23.49
C GLN A 44 10.49 -3.58 22.14
N ILE A 45 10.84 -2.83 21.08
CA ILE A 45 10.64 -3.20 19.68
C ILE A 45 12.00 -3.37 19.04
N GLU A 46 12.31 -4.58 18.59
CA GLU A 46 13.51 -4.83 17.80
C GLU A 46 13.32 -4.29 16.36
N PRO A 47 14.20 -3.39 15.88
CA PRO A 47 14.08 -2.80 14.54
C PRO A 47 14.04 -3.85 13.42
N ALA A 48 14.92 -4.86 13.48
CA ALA A 48 15.02 -5.88 12.43
C ALA A 48 13.70 -6.64 12.26
N SER A 49 13.10 -7.08 13.37
CA SER A 49 11.80 -7.78 13.38
C SER A 49 10.67 -6.89 12.87
N LEU A 50 10.62 -5.60 13.26
CA LEU A 50 9.60 -4.67 12.77
C LEU A 50 9.70 -4.44 11.26
N LEU A 51 10.91 -4.18 10.76
CA LEU A 51 11.18 -3.95 9.33
C LEU A 51 10.88 -5.21 8.51
N ALA A 52 11.26 -6.39 9.00
CA ALA A 52 10.99 -7.67 8.34
C ALA A 52 9.49 -7.98 8.28
N ALA A 53 8.75 -7.71 9.35
CA ALA A 53 7.30 -7.88 9.36
C ALA A 53 6.60 -6.93 8.38
N SER A 54 7.08 -5.68 8.26
CA SER A 54 6.59 -4.69 7.28
C SER A 54 6.87 -5.15 5.85
N LEU A 55 8.09 -5.62 5.56
CA LEU A 55 8.47 -6.16 4.25
C LEU A 55 7.61 -7.38 3.86
N ALA A 56 7.35 -8.28 4.82
CA ALA A 56 6.52 -9.45 4.62
C ALA A 56 5.01 -9.14 4.58
N ARG A 57 4.62 -7.86 4.68
CA ARG A 57 3.23 -7.38 4.77
C ARG A 57 2.42 -8.05 5.89
N ASN A 58 3.09 -8.45 6.97
CA ASN A 58 2.45 -9.08 8.12
C ASN A 58 1.88 -8.01 9.06
N GLN A 59 0.82 -7.33 8.59
CA GLN A 59 0.14 -6.28 9.34
C GLN A 59 -0.41 -6.79 10.67
N THR A 60 -0.91 -8.03 10.71
CA THR A 60 -1.43 -8.68 11.92
C THR A 60 -0.37 -8.79 13.02
N ALA A 61 0.85 -9.24 12.68
CA ALA A 61 1.94 -9.35 13.65
C ALA A 61 2.33 -7.98 14.23
N ILE A 62 2.43 -6.96 13.37
CA ILE A 62 2.77 -5.59 13.81
C ILE A 62 1.68 -5.04 14.72
N ARG A 63 0.41 -5.10 14.31
CA ARG A 63 -0.70 -4.55 15.09
C ARG A 63 -0.86 -5.23 16.43
N THR A 64 -0.79 -6.57 16.45
CA THR A 64 -0.87 -7.37 17.68
C THR A 64 0.30 -7.06 18.62
N GLY A 65 1.52 -7.02 18.08
CA GLY A 65 2.72 -6.69 18.85
C GLY A 65 2.69 -5.28 19.46
N ALA A 66 2.14 -4.31 18.73
CA ALA A 66 1.95 -2.94 19.20
C ALA A 66 0.89 -2.85 20.31
N SER A 67 -0.27 -3.49 20.13
CA SER A 67 -1.35 -3.53 21.13
C SER A 67 -0.87 -4.12 22.47
N HIS A 68 -0.11 -5.22 22.44
CA HIS A 68 0.45 -5.82 23.67
C HIS A 68 1.42 -4.92 24.44
N ARG A 69 2.02 -3.93 23.76
CA ARG A 69 2.94 -2.95 24.36
C ARG A 69 2.24 -1.63 24.70
N GLY A 70 0.92 -1.55 24.50
CA GLY A 70 0.15 -0.32 24.70
C GLY A 70 0.56 0.81 23.74
N LEU A 71 1.03 0.46 22.54
CA LEU A 71 1.39 1.39 21.47
C LEU A 71 0.27 1.48 20.44
N ALA A 72 0.18 2.61 19.73
CA ALA A 72 -0.82 2.82 18.68
C ALA A 72 -0.53 1.90 17.47
N PRO A 73 -1.36 0.88 17.18
CA PRO A 73 -1.03 -0.15 16.19
C PRO A 73 -0.81 0.38 14.77
N ASP A 74 -1.69 1.28 14.35
CA ASP A 74 -1.65 1.87 13.01
C ASP A 74 -0.46 2.82 12.82
N LEU A 75 -0.02 3.48 13.90
CA LEU A 75 1.14 4.35 13.87
C LEU A 75 2.45 3.55 13.81
N VAL A 76 2.54 2.43 14.53
CA VAL A 76 3.69 1.50 14.42
C VAL A 76 3.78 0.93 13.00
N TRP A 77 2.64 0.53 12.43
CA TRP A 77 2.56 0.10 11.03
C TRP A 77 3.03 1.19 10.07
N LEU A 78 2.51 2.40 10.19
CA LEU A 78 2.87 3.53 9.34
C LEU A 78 4.37 3.84 9.39
N VAL A 79 4.97 3.92 10.60
CA VAL A 79 6.40 4.18 10.77
C VAL A 79 7.25 3.10 10.09
N ALA A 80 6.86 1.83 10.25
CA ALA A 80 7.56 0.71 9.62
C ALA A 80 7.37 0.70 8.09
N GLU A 81 6.20 1.07 7.60
CA GLU A 81 5.90 1.16 6.16
C GLU A 81 6.70 2.30 5.51
N LEU A 82 6.72 3.50 6.10
CA LEU A 82 7.48 4.64 5.61
C LEU A 82 9.00 4.39 5.60
N ALA A 83 9.53 3.68 6.59
CA ALA A 83 10.95 3.32 6.62
C ALA A 83 11.32 2.32 5.53
N VAL A 84 10.44 1.34 5.23
CA VAL A 84 10.75 0.24 4.32
C VAL A 84 10.37 0.56 2.87
N SER A 85 9.39 1.43 2.62
CA SER A 85 8.85 1.68 1.28
C SER A 85 9.89 2.15 0.24
N PRO A 86 10.86 3.04 0.53
CA PRO A 86 11.86 3.43 -0.48
C PRO A 86 12.77 2.26 -0.87
N PHE A 87 13.13 1.41 0.09
CA PHE A 87 13.92 0.21 -0.17
C PHE A 87 13.16 -0.76 -1.07
N VAL A 88 11.88 -1.04 -0.77
CA VAL A 88 11.07 -1.96 -1.58
C VAL A 88 10.73 -1.37 -2.95
N HIS A 89 10.57 -0.04 -3.05
CA HIS A 89 10.44 0.63 -4.33
C HIS A 89 11.68 0.42 -5.22
N LEU A 90 12.89 0.51 -4.65
CA LEU A 90 14.12 0.22 -5.39
C LEU A 90 14.20 -1.27 -5.78
N LEU A 91 13.87 -2.18 -4.87
CA LEU A 91 13.85 -3.62 -5.17
C LEU A 91 12.92 -3.96 -6.32
N GLN A 92 11.67 -3.48 -6.32
CA GLN A 92 10.74 -3.78 -7.41
C GLN A 92 11.21 -3.17 -8.73
N ARG A 93 11.84 -1.97 -8.72
CA ARG A 93 12.43 -1.40 -9.93
C ARG A 93 13.55 -2.29 -10.47
N MET A 94 14.43 -2.79 -9.60
CA MET A 94 15.51 -3.69 -10.02
C MET A 94 14.98 -4.98 -10.63
N LEU A 95 13.90 -5.53 -10.08
CA LEU A 95 13.29 -6.78 -10.57
C LEU A 95 12.55 -6.59 -11.91
N PHE A 96 11.84 -5.47 -12.09
CA PHE A 96 10.90 -5.31 -13.20
C PHE A 96 11.34 -4.34 -14.30
N SER A 97 12.40 -3.54 -14.10
CA SER A 97 12.84 -2.62 -15.17
C SER A 97 13.46 -3.37 -16.35
N HIS A 98 14.22 -4.44 -16.09
CA HIS A 98 14.88 -5.27 -17.10
C HIS A 98 14.77 -6.76 -16.75
N PRO A 99 13.56 -7.35 -16.84
CA PRO A 99 13.40 -8.77 -16.55
C PRO A 99 14.16 -9.59 -17.60
N THR A 100 15.21 -10.28 -17.17
CA THR A 100 15.99 -11.19 -18.03
C THR A 100 15.50 -12.63 -17.97
N ASP A 101 14.57 -12.93 -17.05
CA ASP A 101 13.97 -14.24 -16.85
C ASP A 101 12.61 -14.33 -17.56
N ASP A 102 12.52 -15.16 -18.59
CA ASP A 102 11.30 -15.41 -19.37
C ASP A 102 10.13 -15.87 -18.50
N ARG A 103 10.40 -16.61 -17.41
CA ARG A 103 9.35 -17.07 -16.49
C ARG A 103 8.76 -15.91 -15.72
N LEU A 104 9.60 -14.97 -15.29
CA LEU A 104 9.13 -13.77 -14.61
C LEU A 104 8.29 -12.90 -15.54
N LEU A 105 8.76 -12.70 -16.78
CA LEU A 105 8.03 -11.93 -17.78
C LEU A 105 6.64 -12.55 -18.06
N SER A 106 6.59 -13.85 -18.33
CA SER A 106 5.34 -14.57 -18.57
C SER A 106 4.40 -14.52 -17.36
N ALA A 107 4.93 -14.62 -16.14
CA ALA A 107 4.13 -14.52 -14.92
C ALA A 107 3.55 -13.10 -14.71
N LEU A 108 4.30 -12.06 -15.06
CA LEU A 108 3.84 -10.66 -15.00
C LEU A 108 2.78 -10.38 -16.07
N GLU A 109 2.97 -10.86 -17.30
CA GLU A 109 1.98 -10.73 -18.39
C GLU A 109 0.67 -11.44 -18.06
N ALA A 110 0.75 -12.60 -17.39
CA ALA A 110 -0.42 -13.36 -16.95
C ALA A 110 -1.03 -12.84 -15.63
N TRP A 111 -0.44 -11.81 -15.01
CA TRP A 111 -0.87 -11.35 -13.69
C TRP A 111 -2.22 -10.63 -13.76
N ASN A 112 -3.27 -11.33 -13.33
CA ASN A 112 -4.63 -10.80 -13.31
C ASN A 112 -5.21 -10.75 -11.89
N HIS A 113 -4.41 -10.28 -10.93
CA HIS A 113 -4.83 -10.09 -9.54
C HIS A 113 -4.79 -8.61 -9.16
N GLY A 114 -5.78 -8.17 -8.39
CA GLY A 114 -5.85 -6.76 -7.97
C GLY A 114 -4.89 -6.37 -6.85
N TYR A 115 -4.05 -7.29 -6.36
CA TYR A 115 -2.93 -6.98 -5.48
C TYR A 115 -1.61 -6.98 -6.25
N CYS A 116 -0.63 -6.23 -5.73
CA CYS A 116 0.64 -5.98 -6.39
C CYS A 116 1.44 -7.29 -6.60
N PRO A 117 1.96 -7.54 -7.81
CA PRO A 117 2.80 -8.71 -8.09
C PRO A 117 4.16 -8.68 -7.36
N ALA A 118 4.66 -7.50 -6.97
CA ALA A 118 5.94 -7.38 -6.27
C ALA A 118 5.85 -7.66 -4.76
N CYS A 119 4.82 -7.12 -4.10
CA CYS A 119 4.78 -7.10 -2.63
C CYS A 119 3.45 -7.57 -2.02
N GLY A 120 2.42 -7.88 -2.82
CA GLY A 120 1.13 -8.34 -2.31
C GLY A 120 0.21 -7.26 -1.73
N SER A 121 0.61 -5.98 -1.73
CA SER A 121 -0.24 -4.89 -1.24
C SER A 121 -1.36 -4.54 -2.22
N TRP A 122 -2.45 -3.97 -1.69
CA TRP A 122 -3.46 -3.29 -2.51
C TRP A 122 -2.88 -2.02 -3.17
N PRO A 123 -3.46 -1.56 -4.29
CA PRO A 123 -3.13 -0.25 -4.82
C PRO A 123 -3.65 0.87 -3.92
N ALA A 124 -2.93 2.00 -3.89
CA ALA A 124 -3.42 3.23 -3.27
C ALA A 124 -4.50 3.88 -4.15
N VAL A 125 -4.20 3.99 -5.45
CA VAL A 125 -5.06 4.55 -6.49
C VAL A 125 -4.88 3.78 -7.78
N ALA A 126 -5.83 3.92 -8.70
CA ALA A 126 -5.62 3.67 -10.12
C ALA A 126 -5.33 5.01 -10.82
N GLU A 127 -4.29 5.08 -11.62
CA GLU A 127 -3.97 6.24 -12.45
C GLU A 127 -4.34 5.95 -13.90
N VAL A 128 -4.95 6.92 -14.56
CA VAL A 128 -5.28 6.83 -15.98
C VAL A 128 -4.50 7.85 -16.76
N VAL A 129 -3.64 7.35 -17.64
CA VAL A 129 -2.77 8.16 -18.49
C VAL A 129 -3.02 7.73 -19.92
N SER A 130 -3.43 8.66 -20.78
CA SER A 130 -3.74 8.36 -22.19
C SER A 130 -4.72 7.19 -22.38
N GLY A 131 -5.69 7.04 -21.47
CA GLY A 131 -6.69 5.96 -21.50
C GLY A 131 -6.24 4.62 -20.87
N HIS A 132 -4.98 4.50 -20.45
CA HIS A 132 -4.46 3.30 -19.79
C HIS A 132 -4.65 3.37 -18.28
N ARG A 133 -5.40 2.43 -17.71
CA ARG A 133 -5.72 2.37 -16.28
C ARG A 133 -4.73 1.49 -15.53
N THR A 134 -3.72 2.12 -14.94
CA THR A 134 -2.66 1.45 -14.17
C THR A 134 -2.99 1.47 -12.67
N LEU A 135 -3.06 0.29 -12.04
CA LEU A 135 -3.10 0.16 -10.57
C LEU A 135 -1.74 0.50 -9.98
N ARG A 136 -1.70 1.34 -8.94
CA ARG A 136 -0.47 1.81 -8.33
C ARG A 136 -0.34 1.31 -6.90
N CYS A 137 0.64 0.45 -6.65
CA CYS A 137 0.85 -0.17 -5.33
C CYS A 137 1.01 0.88 -4.23
N SER A 138 0.28 0.74 -3.12
CA SER A 138 0.38 1.67 -1.98
C SER A 138 1.71 1.62 -1.24
N PHE A 139 2.51 0.57 -1.45
CA PHE A 139 3.75 0.33 -0.71
C PHE A 139 5.00 0.49 -1.56
N CYS A 140 5.10 -0.20 -2.70
CA CYS A 140 6.30 -0.17 -3.54
C CYS A 140 6.15 0.66 -4.82
N SER A 141 4.95 1.21 -5.06
CA SER A 141 4.55 1.94 -6.28
C SER A 141 4.76 1.20 -7.60
N CYS A 142 4.91 -0.13 -7.58
CA CYS A 142 4.80 -0.95 -8.78
C CYS A 142 3.45 -0.68 -9.47
N GLY A 143 3.49 -0.48 -10.79
CA GLY A 143 2.32 -0.30 -11.64
C GLY A 143 1.97 -1.61 -12.34
N TRP A 144 0.68 -1.95 -12.42
CA TRP A 144 0.18 -3.08 -13.22
C TRP A 144 -1.25 -2.84 -13.68
N GLU A 145 -1.68 -3.58 -14.70
CA GLU A 145 -3.04 -3.51 -15.23
C GLU A 145 -3.74 -4.86 -15.00
N LEU A 146 -5.07 -4.83 -14.96
CA LEU A 146 -5.87 -6.07 -15.02
C LEU A 146 -6.29 -6.32 -16.46
N ALA A 147 -6.39 -7.59 -16.83
CA ALA A 147 -6.81 -8.00 -18.17
C ALA A 147 -8.28 -7.61 -18.47
N ALA A 148 -9.10 -7.44 -17.43
CA ALA A 148 -10.48 -7.04 -17.53
C ALA A 148 -10.82 -5.95 -16.51
N TYR A 149 -11.73 -5.06 -16.90
CA TYR A 149 -12.30 -4.07 -15.99
C TYR A 149 -13.25 -4.75 -14.99
N ALA A 150 -12.79 -4.89 -13.76
CA ALA A 150 -13.51 -5.56 -12.67
C ALA A 150 -13.06 -5.01 -11.31
N CYS A 151 -13.85 -5.27 -10.27
CA CYS A 151 -13.48 -4.99 -8.91
C CYS A 151 -12.15 -5.67 -8.56
N ILE A 152 -11.14 -4.87 -8.21
CA ILE A 152 -9.79 -5.36 -7.92
C ILE A 152 -9.74 -6.31 -6.71
N TYR A 153 -10.76 -6.27 -5.83
CA TYR A 153 -10.79 -7.04 -4.59
C TYR A 153 -11.45 -8.41 -4.75
N CYS A 154 -12.58 -8.48 -5.46
CA CYS A 154 -13.39 -9.70 -5.58
C CYS A 154 -13.62 -10.20 -7.02
N GLY A 155 -13.24 -9.43 -8.04
CA GLY A 155 -13.38 -9.81 -9.45
C GLY A 155 -14.77 -9.59 -10.06
N GLU A 156 -15.71 -8.98 -9.34
CA GLU A 156 -17.03 -8.60 -9.89
C GLU A 156 -16.88 -7.62 -11.06
N SER A 157 -17.54 -7.90 -12.18
CA SER A 157 -17.49 -7.11 -13.42
C SER A 157 -18.87 -6.74 -13.98
N GLY A 158 -19.94 -7.16 -13.30
CA GLY A 158 -21.33 -6.86 -13.68
C GLY A 158 -21.87 -5.60 -13.00
N GLU A 159 -23.20 -5.53 -12.91
CA GLU A 159 -23.97 -4.36 -12.43
C GLU A 159 -23.63 -3.93 -10.99
N LYS A 160 -23.01 -4.81 -10.20
CA LYS A 160 -22.58 -4.54 -8.82
C LYS A 160 -21.25 -3.79 -8.72
N PHE A 161 -20.55 -3.61 -9.84
CA PHE A 161 -19.31 -2.84 -9.91
C PHE A 161 -19.54 -1.58 -10.74
N VAL A 162 -19.45 -0.41 -10.09
CA VAL A 162 -19.87 0.87 -10.68
C VAL A 162 -18.75 1.89 -10.52
N THR A 163 -18.51 2.67 -11.56
CA THR A 163 -17.69 3.89 -11.49
C THR A 163 -18.59 5.09 -11.29
N ALA A 164 -18.30 5.91 -10.28
CA ALA A 164 -19.00 7.15 -10.01
C ALA A 164 -18.01 8.32 -9.97
N ALA A 165 -18.38 9.45 -10.57
CA ALA A 165 -17.73 10.73 -10.35
C ALA A 165 -18.65 11.54 -9.40
N PRO A 166 -18.33 11.63 -8.09
CA PRO A 166 -19.24 12.24 -7.13
C PRO A 166 -19.32 13.77 -7.27
N ASP A 167 -18.36 14.39 -7.97
CA ASP A 167 -18.33 15.83 -8.25
C ASP A 167 -18.27 16.06 -9.77
N ASP A 168 -19.33 16.64 -10.32
CA ASP A 168 -19.49 16.92 -11.75
C ASP A 168 -18.50 17.96 -12.29
N GLU A 169 -17.95 18.82 -11.43
CA GLU A 169 -16.93 19.81 -11.79
C GLU A 169 -15.53 19.18 -11.86
N ARG A 170 -15.37 17.99 -11.26
CA ARG A 170 -14.08 17.34 -11.01
C ARG A 170 -13.99 15.96 -11.67
N LYS A 171 -14.19 15.98 -12.98
CA LYS A 171 -14.20 14.78 -13.85
C LYS A 171 -12.85 14.09 -14.00
N ASP A 172 -11.77 14.71 -13.51
CA ASP A 172 -10.42 14.16 -13.46
C ASP A 172 -10.27 13.04 -12.41
N ARG A 173 -11.27 12.82 -11.56
CA ARG A 173 -11.22 11.76 -10.57
C ARG A 173 -12.58 11.13 -10.30
N ARG A 174 -12.54 9.86 -9.96
CA ARG A 174 -13.70 9.00 -9.79
C ARG A 174 -13.44 7.93 -8.75
N VAL A 175 -14.51 7.35 -8.24
CA VAL A 175 -14.47 6.21 -7.34
C VAL A 175 -15.13 5.00 -7.99
N GLU A 176 -14.44 3.87 -7.92
CA GLU A 176 -14.94 2.58 -8.36
C GLU A 176 -15.43 1.84 -7.12
N VAL A 177 -16.73 1.59 -7.03
CA VAL A 177 -17.37 0.95 -5.87
C VAL A 177 -17.91 -0.42 -6.25
N CYS A 178 -17.84 -1.37 -5.32
CA CYS A 178 -18.34 -2.72 -5.53
C CYS A 178 -19.30 -3.11 -4.41
N SER A 179 -20.60 -3.21 -4.72
CA SER A 179 -21.62 -3.62 -3.74
C SER A 179 -21.56 -5.12 -3.40
N SER A 180 -20.81 -5.91 -4.19
CA SER A 180 -20.58 -7.34 -3.91
C SER A 180 -19.67 -7.56 -2.70
N CYS A 181 -18.60 -6.75 -2.55
CA CYS A 181 -17.64 -6.86 -1.44
C CYS A 181 -17.60 -5.66 -0.51
N GLY A 182 -18.32 -4.57 -0.82
CA GLY A 182 -18.26 -3.30 -0.07
C GLY A 182 -16.94 -2.53 -0.26
N GLY A 183 -16.11 -2.93 -1.22
CA GLY A 183 -14.82 -2.30 -1.52
C GLY A 183 -14.96 -1.06 -2.42
N TYR A 184 -14.02 -0.13 -2.31
CA TYR A 184 -13.85 0.93 -3.30
C TYR A 184 -12.38 1.19 -3.65
N LEU A 185 -12.14 1.72 -4.85
CA LEU A 185 -10.84 2.20 -5.31
C LEU A 185 -10.99 3.58 -5.93
N LYS A 186 -10.09 4.50 -5.62
CA LYS A 186 -10.03 5.79 -6.30
C LYS A 186 -9.28 5.68 -7.61
N THR A 187 -9.80 6.35 -8.62
CA THR A 187 -9.18 6.42 -9.94
C THR A 187 -9.02 7.89 -10.35
N VAL A 188 -7.82 8.26 -10.79
CA VAL A 188 -7.45 9.64 -11.15
C VAL A 188 -6.90 9.69 -12.56
N ASP A 189 -7.33 10.67 -13.35
CA ASP A 189 -6.81 10.95 -14.68
C ASP A 189 -5.62 11.91 -14.57
N LEU A 190 -4.47 11.53 -15.12
CA LEU A 190 -3.22 12.28 -15.01
C LEU A 190 -2.53 12.39 -16.38
N PRO A 191 -1.72 13.43 -16.62
CA PRO A 191 -0.93 13.54 -17.84
C PRO A 191 0.21 12.52 -17.91
N GLU A 192 0.73 12.11 -16.74
CA GLU A 192 1.75 11.08 -16.59
C GLU A 192 1.56 10.37 -15.24
N LEU A 193 2.12 9.16 -15.12
CA LEU A 193 2.01 8.39 -13.90
C LEU A 193 2.81 9.06 -12.77
N SER A 194 2.25 9.11 -11.56
CA SER A 194 2.93 9.79 -10.45
C SER A 194 4.24 9.07 -10.10
N PRO A 195 5.33 9.81 -9.85
CA PRO A 195 6.55 9.22 -9.29
C PRO A 195 6.28 8.71 -7.86
N PHE A 196 7.08 7.75 -7.39
CA PHE A 196 6.93 7.11 -6.07
C PHE A 196 6.65 8.10 -4.91
N PRO A 197 7.40 9.22 -4.76
CA PRO A 197 7.17 10.13 -3.64
C PRO A 197 5.82 10.87 -3.67
N LEU A 198 5.20 11.00 -4.85
CA LEU A 198 3.96 11.75 -5.02
C LEU A 198 2.71 10.86 -4.95
N LEU A 199 2.86 9.54 -5.03
CA LEU A 199 1.71 8.64 -5.07
C LEU A 199 0.84 8.73 -3.80
N SER A 200 1.46 8.82 -2.62
CA SER A 200 0.74 9.02 -1.36
C SER A 200 0.08 10.41 -1.29
N ILE A 201 0.69 11.41 -1.92
CA ILE A 201 0.11 12.76 -2.02
C ILE A 201 -1.12 12.72 -2.92
N SER A 202 -1.08 12.03 -4.06
CA SER A 202 -2.26 11.85 -4.93
C SER A 202 -3.40 11.10 -4.22
N ASP A 203 -3.07 10.10 -3.38
CA ASP A 203 -4.06 9.46 -2.52
C ASP A 203 -4.67 10.48 -1.55
N ILE A 204 -3.86 11.26 -0.82
CA ILE A 204 -4.36 12.26 0.14
C ILE A 204 -5.16 13.38 -0.55
N GLU A 205 -4.71 13.88 -1.70
CA GLU A 205 -5.37 14.97 -2.43
C GLU A 205 -6.79 14.59 -2.87
N THR A 206 -7.06 13.29 -3.02
CA THR A 206 -8.34 12.75 -3.46
C THR A 206 -9.19 12.20 -2.30
N THR A 207 -8.97 12.71 -1.08
CA THR A 207 -9.73 12.30 0.13
C THR A 207 -11.23 12.57 0.02
N ASP A 208 -11.65 13.54 -0.80
CA ASP A 208 -13.05 13.80 -1.13
C ASP A 208 -13.77 12.54 -1.63
N LEU A 209 -13.07 11.70 -2.42
CA LEU A 209 -13.62 10.44 -2.91
C LEU A 209 -13.72 9.36 -1.82
N ASP A 210 -12.79 9.34 -0.87
CA ASP A 210 -12.87 8.42 0.27
C ASP A 210 -14.11 8.74 1.11
N LEU A 211 -14.34 10.03 1.40
CA LEU A 211 -15.53 10.48 2.14
C LEU A 211 -16.82 10.09 1.42
N ALA A 212 -16.92 10.39 0.12
CA ALA A 212 -18.09 10.05 -0.68
C ALA A 212 -18.39 8.53 -0.65
N ALA A 213 -17.37 7.69 -0.74
CA ALA A 213 -17.53 6.23 -0.67
C ALA A 213 -17.95 5.75 0.73
N MET A 214 -17.30 6.28 1.76
CA MET A 214 -17.54 5.90 3.16
C MET A 214 -18.94 6.31 3.64
N GLU A 215 -19.45 7.48 3.22
CA GLU A 215 -20.82 7.92 3.50
C GLU A 215 -21.88 6.95 2.94
N HIS A 216 -21.53 6.20 1.89
CA HIS A 216 -22.37 5.17 1.28
C HIS A 216 -22.06 3.75 1.79
N GLY A 217 -21.24 3.62 2.84
CA GLY A 217 -20.94 2.35 3.50
C GLY A 217 -19.86 1.50 2.81
N TYR A 218 -19.12 2.06 1.84
CA TYR A 218 -17.96 1.38 1.26
C TYR A 218 -16.70 1.62 2.09
N GLN A 219 -15.77 0.68 2.03
CA GLN A 219 -14.49 0.75 2.76
C GLN A 219 -13.34 0.18 1.93
N ARG A 220 -12.11 0.63 2.18
CA ARG A 220 -10.94 -0.09 1.68
C ARG A 220 -10.72 -1.34 2.54
N PRO A 221 -10.57 -2.53 1.93
CA PRO A 221 -10.35 -3.75 2.70
C PRO A 221 -8.98 -3.74 3.37
N ALA A 222 -8.85 -4.49 4.46
CA ALA A 222 -7.55 -4.80 5.05
C ALA A 222 -6.63 -5.47 4.03
N LEU A 223 -5.31 -5.44 4.28
CA LEU A 223 -4.35 -6.12 3.42
C LEU A 223 -4.70 -7.60 3.26
N LYS A 224 -4.47 -8.12 2.07
CA LYS A 224 -4.69 -9.53 1.78
C LYS A 224 -3.74 -10.38 2.61
N ASP A 225 -4.29 -11.28 3.41
CA ASP A 225 -3.50 -12.23 4.19
C ASP A 225 -3.15 -13.45 3.33
N PHE A 226 -1.85 -13.60 3.03
CA PHE A 226 -1.31 -14.75 2.29
C PHE A 226 -0.86 -15.89 3.20
N SER A 227 -0.94 -15.72 4.53
CA SER A 227 -0.50 -16.71 5.50
C SER A 227 -1.52 -17.83 5.75
N LEU A 228 -2.81 -17.56 5.48
CA LEU A 228 -3.93 -18.50 5.67
C LEU A 228 -4.05 -19.59 4.58
N GLY A 229 -3.13 -19.62 3.62
CA GLY A 229 -3.07 -20.62 2.54
C GLY A 229 -1.96 -21.67 2.70
N ARG A 230 -1.42 -21.86 3.91
CA ARG A 230 -0.44 -22.89 4.24
C ARG A 230 -1.01 -23.94 5.17
#